data_AF-A0AAU7LDR9-F1
#
_entry.id   AF-A0AAU7LDR9-F1
#
_cell.length_a   1.000
_cell.length_b   1.000
_cell.length_c   1.000
_cell.angle_alpha   90.00
_cell.angle_beta   90.00
_cell.angle_gamma   90.00
#
_symmetry.space_group_name_H-M   'P 1'
#
loop_
_entity.id
_entity.type
_entity.pdbx_description
1 polymer ?
#
loop_
_entity_poly.entity_id
_entity_poly.type
_entity_poly.pdbx_seq_one_letter_code
_entity_poly.pdbx_strand_id
1 'polypeptide(L)'
;MRKAKLFRANSVSFTMEGDIEAQVGAFFDRIKEEALRPAAHAMALVLYDEIRLRVPHRLGKLQSAIYRWFDDKRSTPDRKTYLVGVNVTKAPHWWLVEYGHWRRHAVVQLDDGGWITLKNKPLKVPVFVPAQSYLRSSVDAKLKAAAQAGRRRLAEKVREIQNG
;
A
#
# COMPACT_ATOMS: atom_id res chain seq x y z
N MET A 1 -44.90 45.07 -33.94
CA MET A 1 -45.08 44.04 -32.90
C MET A 1 -43.73 43.37 -32.60
N ARG A 2 -43.11 43.66 -31.45
CA ARG A 2 -41.93 42.93 -30.96
C ARG A 2 -42.41 41.88 -29.94
N LYS A 3 -42.28 40.59 -30.26
CA LYS A 3 -42.53 39.50 -29.31
C LYS A 3 -41.37 39.46 -28.30
N ALA A 4 -41.66 39.72 -27.02
CA ALA A 4 -40.71 39.50 -25.94
C ALA A 4 -40.44 37.98 -25.84
N LYS A 5 -39.16 37.60 -25.88
CA LYS A 5 -38.73 36.23 -25.57
C LYS A 5 -38.87 36.01 -24.07
N LEU A 6 -39.85 35.21 -23.66
CA LEU A 6 -39.92 34.63 -22.32
C LEU A 6 -38.73 33.67 -22.16
N PHE A 7 -37.79 34.00 -21.26
CA PHE A 7 -36.73 33.09 -20.86
C PHE A 7 -37.37 31.85 -20.20
N ARG A 8 -37.05 30.65 -20.69
CA ARG A 8 -37.33 29.41 -19.97
C ARG A 8 -36.49 29.42 -18.70
N ALA A 9 -37.14 29.43 -17.54
CA ALA A 9 -36.50 29.17 -16.28
C ALA A 9 -35.94 27.75 -16.32
N ASN A 10 -34.64 27.60 -16.56
CA ASN A 10 -33.90 26.38 -16.24
C ASN A 10 -33.71 26.35 -14.72
N SER A 11 -34.80 26.21 -13.97
CA SER A 11 -34.75 26.11 -12.51
C SER A 11 -34.58 24.66 -12.12
N VAL A 12 -33.53 24.37 -11.35
CA VAL A 12 -33.40 23.14 -10.58
C VAL A 12 -34.15 23.39 -9.26
N SER A 13 -35.27 22.71 -9.04
CA SER A 13 -35.97 22.71 -7.76
C SER A 13 -35.39 21.63 -6.87
N PHE A 14 -35.01 21.99 -5.64
CA PHE A 14 -34.76 21.03 -4.57
C PHE A 14 -35.75 21.35 -3.43
N THR A 15 -36.31 20.32 -2.82
CA THR A 15 -37.18 20.44 -1.65
C THR A 15 -36.34 19.97 -0.46
N MET A 16 -36.06 20.86 0.50
CA MET A 16 -35.26 20.53 1.68
C MET A 16 -36.16 20.46 2.91
N GLU A 17 -36.22 19.29 3.53
CA GLU A 17 -36.77 19.10 4.88
C GLU A 17 -35.60 18.91 5.85
N GLY A 18 -35.48 19.79 6.85
CA GLY A 18 -34.58 19.62 8.00
C GLY A 18 -33.32 20.51 8.03
N ASP A 19 -32.44 20.20 9.00
CA ASP A 19 -31.15 20.87 9.24
C ASP A 19 -30.06 20.27 8.33
N ILE A 20 -29.76 21.00 7.25
CA ILE A 20 -28.79 20.62 6.22
C ILE A 20 -27.38 20.49 6.80
N GLU A 21 -27.02 21.32 7.77
CA GLU A 21 -25.70 21.33 8.37
C GLU A 21 -25.43 20.00 9.07
N ALA A 22 -26.41 19.53 9.84
CA ALA A 22 -26.36 18.24 10.52
C ALA A 22 -26.29 17.05 9.53
N GLN A 23 -27.07 17.07 8.45
CA GLN A 23 -27.08 15.98 7.45
C GLN A 23 -25.75 15.89 6.69
N VAL A 24 -25.19 17.03 6.29
CA VAL A 24 -23.89 17.09 5.61
C VAL A 24 -22.77 16.64 6.54
N GLY A 25 -22.78 17.09 7.81
CA GLY A 25 -21.84 16.65 8.82
C GLY A 25 -21.86 15.13 9.01
N ALA A 26 -23.05 14.56 9.24
CA ALA A 26 -23.23 13.12 9.42
C ALA A 26 -22.75 12.30 8.21
N PHE A 27 -22.97 12.79 6.99
CA PHE A 27 -22.47 12.14 5.78
C PHE A 27 -20.94 12.11 5.71
N PHE A 28 -20.28 13.24 6.03
CA PHE A 28 -18.82 13.28 6.08
C PHE A 28 -18.24 12.36 7.15
N ASP A 29 -18.88 12.26 8.31
CA ASP A 29 -18.44 11.36 9.38
C ASP A 29 -18.55 9.90 8.96
N ARG A 30 -19.65 9.50 8.30
CA ARG A 30 -19.79 8.16 7.71
C ARG A 30 -18.68 7.85 6.69
N ILE A 31 -18.29 8.81 5.85
CA ILE A 31 -17.17 8.62 4.92
C ILE A 31 -15.86 8.38 5.68
N LYS A 32 -15.59 9.16 6.72
CA LYS A 32 -14.36 9.04 7.53
C LYS A 32 -14.27 7.69 8.24
N GLU A 33 -15.39 7.22 8.79
CA GLU A 33 -15.46 5.98 9.55
C GLU A 33 -15.52 4.73 8.66
N GLU A 34 -16.34 4.75 7.62
CA GLU A 34 -16.67 3.55 6.85
C GLU A 34 -15.86 3.43 5.54
N ALA A 35 -15.44 4.54 4.93
CA ALA A 35 -14.91 4.52 3.56
C ALA A 35 -13.37 4.68 3.50
N LEU A 36 -12.77 5.49 4.38
CA LEU A 36 -11.33 5.76 4.35
C LEU A 36 -10.48 4.51 4.62
N ARG A 37 -10.88 3.65 5.57
CA ARG A 37 -10.09 2.46 5.93
C ARG A 37 -10.09 1.41 4.81
N PRO A 38 -11.23 1.04 4.20
CA PRO A 38 -11.24 0.16 3.03
C PRO A 38 -10.44 0.72 1.85
N ALA A 39 -10.50 2.03 1.60
CA ALA A 39 -9.70 2.66 0.55
C ALA A 39 -8.19 2.52 0.80
N ALA A 40 -7.73 2.83 2.01
CA ALA A 40 -6.33 2.67 2.40
C ALA A 40 -5.88 1.20 2.34
N HIS A 41 -6.74 0.27 2.72
CA HIS A 41 -6.48 -1.17 2.61
C HIS A 41 -6.26 -1.62 1.17
N ALA A 42 -7.10 -1.13 0.24
CA ALA A 42 -6.96 -1.44 -1.18
C ALA A 42 -5.64 -0.91 -1.77
N MET A 43 -5.22 0.30 -1.37
CA MET A 43 -3.90 0.83 -1.73
C MET A 43 -2.77 -0.08 -1.23
N ALA A 44 -2.85 -0.47 0.04
CA ALA A 44 -1.85 -1.31 0.69
C ALA A 44 -1.78 -2.73 0.09
N LEU A 45 -2.90 -3.28 -0.36
CA LEU A 45 -2.95 -4.60 -1.01
C LEU A 45 -2.13 -4.63 -2.29
N VAL A 46 -2.28 -3.61 -3.14
CA VAL A 46 -1.55 -3.52 -4.41
C VAL A 46 -0.03 -3.52 -4.18
N LEU A 47 0.45 -2.74 -3.20
CA LEU A 47 1.87 -2.72 -2.86
C LEU A 47 2.34 -4.05 -2.25
N TYR A 48 1.54 -4.63 -1.36
CA TYR A 48 1.85 -5.90 -0.72
C TYR A 48 2.02 -7.04 -1.74
N ASP A 49 1.10 -7.15 -2.69
CA ASP A 49 1.13 -8.18 -3.72
C ASP A 49 2.33 -8.01 -4.66
N GLU A 50 2.62 -6.77 -5.07
CA GLU A 50 3.78 -6.48 -5.93
C GLU A 50 5.10 -6.80 -5.23
N ILE A 51 5.25 -6.40 -3.95
CA ILE A 51 6.44 -6.71 -3.16
C ILE A 51 6.62 -8.22 -3.09
N ARG A 52 5.57 -8.98 -2.80
CA ARG A 52 5.63 -10.45 -2.73
C ARG A 52 5.97 -11.12 -4.05
N LEU A 53 5.58 -10.53 -5.17
CA LEU A 53 5.88 -11.03 -6.51
C LEU A 53 7.33 -10.74 -6.92
N ARG A 54 7.88 -9.61 -6.49
CA ARG A 54 9.27 -9.23 -6.82
C ARG A 54 10.31 -9.84 -5.90
N VAL A 55 9.93 -10.28 -4.71
CA VAL A 55 10.87 -10.93 -3.77
C VAL A 55 11.50 -12.14 -4.47
N PRO A 56 12.84 -12.25 -4.48
CA PRO A 56 13.52 -13.40 -5.07
C PRO A 56 13.13 -14.71 -4.37
N HIS A 57 12.37 -15.57 -5.06
CA HIS A 57 11.85 -16.83 -4.52
C HIS A 57 12.92 -17.85 -4.14
N ARG A 58 14.09 -17.83 -4.79
CA ARG A 58 15.21 -18.73 -4.44
C ARG A 58 15.74 -18.51 -3.02
N LEU A 59 15.39 -17.39 -2.37
CA LEU A 59 15.96 -16.93 -1.10
C LEU A 59 14.99 -17.05 0.09
N GLY A 60 14.30 -18.19 0.20
CA GLY A 60 13.76 -18.67 1.48
C GLY A 60 12.63 -17.85 2.11
N LYS A 61 12.73 -17.59 3.43
CA LYS A 61 11.68 -17.02 4.30
C LYS A 61 11.35 -15.54 4.04
N LEU A 62 12.05 -14.88 3.11
CA LEU A 62 11.86 -13.45 2.87
C LEU A 62 10.45 -13.13 2.34
N GLN A 63 9.94 -13.96 1.42
CA GLN A 63 8.60 -13.75 0.87
C GLN A 63 7.51 -13.89 1.95
N SER A 64 7.66 -14.86 2.86
CA SER A 64 6.74 -15.06 3.98
C SER A 64 6.91 -14.04 5.12
N ALA A 65 8.00 -13.27 5.12
CA ALA A 65 8.22 -12.15 6.02
C ALA A 65 7.55 -10.85 5.54
N ILE A 66 7.09 -10.77 4.29
CA ILE A 66 6.35 -9.60 3.80
C ILE A 66 5.00 -9.53 4.50
N TYR A 67 4.67 -8.35 5.03
CA TYR A 67 3.44 -8.12 5.76
C TYR A 67 2.72 -6.86 5.28
N ARG A 68 1.42 -6.83 5.58
CA ARG A 68 0.55 -5.67 5.52
C ARG A 68 -0.20 -5.60 6.85
N TRP A 69 -0.10 -4.50 7.56
CA TRP A 69 -0.73 -4.33 8.87
C TRP A 69 -1.39 -2.95 9.00
N PHE A 70 -2.58 -2.91 9.61
CA PHE A 70 -3.28 -1.67 9.90
C PHE A 70 -2.73 -1.05 11.18
N ASP A 71 -2.17 0.14 11.09
CA ASP A 71 -1.59 0.85 12.24
C ASP A 71 -2.63 1.83 12.81
N ASP A 72 -3.37 1.35 13.80
CA ASP A 72 -4.41 2.14 14.48
C ASP A 72 -3.82 3.35 15.21
N LYS A 73 -2.64 3.19 15.84
CA LYS A 73 -1.95 4.25 16.60
C LYS A 73 -1.50 5.42 15.72
N ARG A 74 -1.11 5.15 14.47
CA ARG A 74 -0.75 6.20 13.48
C ARG A 74 -1.93 6.69 12.65
N SER A 75 -3.09 6.05 12.81
CA SER A 75 -4.32 6.46 12.13
C SER A 75 -5.00 7.58 12.90
N THR A 76 -5.64 8.47 12.16
CA THR A 76 -6.49 9.54 12.67
C THR A 76 -7.89 9.38 12.06
N PRO A 77 -8.90 10.17 12.47
CA PRO A 77 -10.19 10.18 11.79
C PRO A 77 -10.06 10.41 10.28
N ASP A 78 -9.22 11.38 9.88
CA ASP A 78 -9.07 11.78 8.46
C ASP A 78 -7.97 11.00 7.69
N ARG A 79 -7.20 10.14 8.36
CA ARG A 79 -6.12 9.36 7.73
C ARG A 79 -6.03 7.96 8.29
N LYS A 80 -6.14 6.95 7.43
CA LYS A 80 -5.97 5.54 7.81
C LYS A 80 -4.63 5.01 7.29
N THR A 81 -3.80 4.51 8.19
CA THR A 81 -2.40 4.14 7.89
C THR A 81 -2.24 2.63 7.83
N TYR A 82 -1.65 2.14 6.74
CA TYR A 82 -1.20 0.76 6.62
C TYR A 82 0.32 0.72 6.49
N LEU A 83 0.96 -0.17 7.25
CA LEU A 83 2.37 -0.51 7.08
C LEU A 83 2.46 -1.71 6.14
N VAL A 84 3.25 -1.55 5.06
CA VAL A 84 3.57 -2.63 4.12
C VAL A 84 5.08 -2.71 4.02
N GLY A 85 5.64 -3.89 4.25
CA GLY A 85 7.09 -4.07 4.26
C GLY A 85 7.51 -5.43 4.77
N VAL A 86 8.72 -5.50 5.31
CA VAL A 86 9.33 -6.77 5.76
C VAL A 86 9.33 -6.85 7.28
N ASN A 87 8.91 -7.99 7.81
CA ASN A 87 9.04 -8.30 9.22
C ASN A 87 10.52 -8.62 9.52
N VAL A 88 11.19 -7.69 10.18
CA VAL A 88 12.64 -7.78 10.49
C VAL A 88 12.97 -8.97 11.39
N THR A 89 12.06 -9.36 12.29
CA THR A 89 12.26 -10.55 13.14
C THR A 89 12.31 -11.84 12.31
N LYS A 90 11.47 -11.94 11.26
CA LYS A 90 11.44 -13.10 10.36
C LYS A 90 12.54 -13.08 9.31
N ALA A 91 12.95 -11.90 8.87
CA ALA A 91 14.02 -11.70 7.89
C ALA A 91 14.97 -10.57 8.30
N PRO A 92 15.90 -10.78 9.25
CA PRO A 92 16.77 -9.73 9.79
C PRO A 92 17.70 -9.09 8.74
N HIS A 93 18.02 -9.85 7.70
CA HIS A 93 18.95 -9.48 6.65
C HIS A 93 18.27 -9.05 5.34
N TRP A 94 16.98 -8.72 5.39
CA TRP A 94 16.19 -8.32 4.21
C TRP A 94 16.83 -7.19 3.39
N TRP A 95 17.52 -6.28 4.05
CA TRP A 95 18.12 -5.08 3.46
C TRP A 95 19.37 -5.41 2.62
N LEU A 96 20.04 -6.52 2.89
CA LEU A 96 21.18 -6.99 2.07
C LEU A 96 20.71 -7.35 0.65
N VAL A 97 19.47 -7.81 0.50
CA VAL A 97 18.84 -8.09 -0.79
C VAL A 97 18.41 -6.79 -1.46
N GLU A 98 17.75 -5.89 -0.73
CA GLU A 98 17.22 -4.63 -1.27
C GLU A 98 18.32 -3.68 -1.77
N TYR A 99 19.45 -3.60 -1.06
CA TYR A 99 20.51 -2.61 -1.31
C TYR A 99 21.84 -3.20 -1.79
N GLY A 100 21.96 -4.53 -1.80
CA GLY A 100 23.23 -5.19 -2.07
C GLY A 100 24.18 -5.12 -0.87
N HIS A 101 25.26 -5.89 -0.93
CA HIS A 101 26.24 -5.93 0.16
C HIS A 101 27.59 -6.48 -0.28
N TRP A 102 28.63 -6.16 0.49
CA TRP A 102 29.95 -6.75 0.31
C TRP A 102 30.04 -8.09 1.04
N ARG A 103 30.34 -9.16 0.30
CA ARG A 103 30.65 -10.47 0.83
C ARG A 103 32.15 -10.58 1.06
N ARG A 104 32.55 -10.74 2.33
CA ARG A 104 33.96 -10.81 2.75
C ARG A 104 34.44 -12.24 3.05
N HIS A 105 33.52 -13.19 3.20
CA HIS A 105 33.82 -14.57 3.58
C HIS A 105 33.28 -15.56 2.54
N ALA A 106 33.89 -16.73 2.47
CA ALA A 106 33.39 -17.82 1.64
C ALA A 106 32.02 -18.30 2.14
N VAL A 107 31.12 -18.65 1.22
CA VAL A 107 29.81 -19.23 1.53
C VAL A 107 29.75 -20.57 0.82
N VAL A 108 29.31 -21.60 1.54
CA VAL A 108 29.21 -22.98 1.05
C VAL A 108 27.76 -23.42 1.18
N GLN A 109 27.29 -24.18 0.18
CA GLN A 109 26.00 -24.84 0.24
C GLN A 109 26.17 -26.18 0.94
N LEU A 110 25.34 -26.42 1.95
CA LEU A 110 25.24 -27.68 2.68
C LEU A 110 24.43 -28.69 1.85
N ASP A 111 24.55 -29.97 2.18
CA ASP A 111 23.87 -31.06 1.48
C ASP A 111 22.33 -30.97 1.57
N ASP A 112 21.81 -30.28 2.60
CA ASP A 112 20.39 -29.97 2.79
C ASP A 112 19.89 -28.78 1.94
N GLY A 113 20.76 -28.20 1.11
CA GLY A 113 20.49 -27.01 0.30
C GLY A 113 20.58 -25.69 1.06
N GLY A 114 20.87 -25.71 2.37
CA GLY A 114 21.14 -24.55 3.20
C GLY A 114 22.47 -23.88 2.83
N TRP A 115 22.63 -22.61 3.21
CA TRP A 115 23.86 -21.85 2.95
C TRP A 115 24.49 -21.41 4.27
N ILE A 116 25.80 -21.64 4.42
CA ILE A 116 26.56 -21.20 5.59
C ILE A 116 27.74 -20.31 5.18
N THR A 117 27.94 -19.23 5.94
CA THR A 117 29.10 -18.35 5.79
C THR A 117 30.25 -18.84 6.68
N LEU A 118 31.40 -19.15 6.07
CA LEU A 118 32.59 -19.61 6.77
C LEU A 118 33.40 -18.42 7.28
N LYS A 119 33.13 -17.98 8.51
CA LYS A 119 33.79 -16.81 9.12
C LYS A 119 35.32 -16.96 9.21
N ASN A 120 35.81 -18.19 9.35
CA ASN A 120 37.24 -18.52 9.38
C ASN A 120 37.92 -18.53 8.00
N LYS A 121 37.17 -18.38 6.90
CA LYS A 121 37.70 -18.35 5.54
C LYS A 121 37.36 -17.01 4.86
N PRO A 122 38.12 -15.93 5.16
CA PRO A 122 37.97 -14.67 4.44
C PRO A 122 38.34 -14.84 2.96
N LEU A 123 37.66 -14.10 2.09
CA LEU A 123 37.99 -14.05 0.67
C LEU A 123 39.23 -13.17 0.47
N LYS A 124 40.12 -13.57 -0.44
CA LYS A 124 41.29 -12.76 -0.81
C LYS A 124 40.89 -11.38 -1.36
N VAL A 125 39.78 -11.33 -2.09
CA VAL A 125 39.15 -10.10 -2.58
C VAL A 125 37.67 -10.15 -2.20
N PRO A 126 37.14 -9.17 -1.44
CA PRO A 126 35.71 -9.06 -1.18
C PRO A 126 34.92 -8.96 -2.48
N VAL A 127 33.78 -9.66 -2.53
CA VAL A 127 32.90 -9.69 -3.70
C VAL A 127 31.66 -8.85 -3.40
N PHE A 128 31.36 -7.87 -4.23
CA PHE A 128 30.10 -7.15 -4.12
C PHE A 128 28.95 -7.99 -4.68
N VAL A 129 27.93 -8.21 -3.88
CA VAL A 129 26.67 -8.83 -4.30
C VAL A 129 25.71 -7.71 -4.66
N PRO A 130 25.26 -7.62 -5.93
CA PRO A 130 24.41 -6.52 -6.38
C PRO A 130 23.04 -6.55 -5.69
N ALA A 131 22.44 -5.37 -5.57
CA ALA A 131 21.09 -5.20 -5.08
C ALA A 131 20.07 -5.89 -6.00
N GLN A 132 19.09 -6.55 -5.40
CA GLN A 132 17.87 -6.98 -6.07
C GLN A 132 16.71 -6.26 -5.38
N SER A 133 16.48 -5.00 -5.77
CA SER A 133 15.42 -4.19 -5.19
C SER A 133 14.05 -4.79 -5.48
N TYR A 134 13.28 -4.98 -4.42
CA TYR A 134 11.91 -5.47 -4.47
C TYR A 134 10.96 -4.54 -3.71
N LEU A 135 11.42 -3.78 -2.70
CA LEU A 135 10.59 -2.79 -2.03
C LEU A 135 10.48 -1.51 -2.86
N ARG A 136 11.59 -0.85 -3.12
CA ARG A 136 11.60 0.46 -3.81
C ARG A 136 11.03 0.32 -5.22
N SER A 137 11.49 -0.69 -5.96
CA SER A 137 10.98 -0.95 -7.30
C SER A 137 9.48 -1.29 -7.33
N SER A 138 8.91 -1.89 -6.27
CA SER A 138 7.45 -2.10 -6.19
C SER A 138 6.71 -0.80 -5.99
N VAL A 139 7.20 0.07 -5.11
CA VAL A 139 6.59 1.39 -4.87
C VAL A 139 6.65 2.22 -6.15
N ASP A 140 7.82 2.34 -6.78
CA ASP A 140 7.99 3.12 -8.01
C ASP A 140 7.07 2.62 -9.13
N ALA A 141 6.93 1.30 -9.26
CA ALA A 141 6.10 0.69 -10.30
C ALA A 141 4.59 0.81 -10.03
N LYS A 142 4.14 0.72 -8.77
CA LYS A 142 2.74 0.53 -8.42
C LYS A 142 2.10 1.66 -7.62
N LEU A 143 2.82 2.73 -7.24
CA LEU A 143 2.26 3.82 -6.47
C LEU A 143 1.00 4.43 -7.12
N LYS A 144 1.03 4.64 -8.44
CA LYS A 144 -0.13 5.14 -9.20
C LYS A 144 -1.30 4.14 -9.20
N ALA A 145 -1.00 2.86 -9.41
CA ALA A 145 -2.00 1.80 -9.41
C ALA A 145 -2.65 1.61 -8.02
N ALA A 146 -1.86 1.71 -6.96
CA ALA A 146 -2.34 1.70 -5.58
C ALA A 146 -3.29 2.87 -5.33
N ALA A 147 -2.91 4.10 -5.70
CA ALA A 147 -3.78 5.26 -5.58
C ALA A 147 -5.10 5.10 -6.35
N GLN A 148 -5.06 4.53 -7.56
CA GLN A 148 -6.27 4.23 -8.33
C GLN A 148 -7.16 3.18 -7.65
N ALA A 149 -6.57 2.11 -7.09
CA ALA A 149 -7.30 1.10 -6.33
C ALA A 149 -7.99 1.71 -5.10
N GLY A 150 -7.28 2.59 -4.37
CA GLY A 150 -7.85 3.34 -3.26
C GLY A 150 -9.03 4.22 -3.68
N ARG A 151 -8.88 4.99 -4.78
CA ARG A 151 -9.97 5.83 -5.32
C ARG A 151 -11.19 5.01 -5.73
N ARG A 152 -11.00 3.88 -6.40
CA ARG A 152 -12.09 2.98 -6.80
C ARG A 152 -12.82 2.46 -5.56
N ARG A 153 -12.08 1.94 -4.58
CA ARG A 153 -12.67 1.41 -3.35
C ARG A 153 -13.37 2.47 -2.52
N LEU A 154 -12.83 3.69 -2.47
CA LEU A 154 -13.48 4.83 -1.84
C LEU A 154 -14.82 5.16 -2.53
N ALA A 155 -14.83 5.24 -3.86
CA ALA A 155 -16.03 5.55 -4.62
C ALA A 155 -17.11 4.45 -4.51
N GLU A 156 -16.72 3.20 -4.33
CA GLU A 156 -17.65 2.11 -3.99
C GLU A 156 -18.26 2.32 -2.61
N LYS A 157 -17.42 2.54 -1.59
CA LYS A 157 -17.89 2.77 -0.21
C LYS A 157 -18.78 4.00 -0.07
N VAL A 158 -18.49 5.08 -0.78
CA VAL A 158 -19.34 6.28 -0.80
C VAL A 158 -20.71 5.96 -1.42
N ARG A 159 -20.77 5.16 -2.49
CA ARG A 159 -22.04 4.70 -3.07
C ARG A 159 -22.83 3.80 -2.10
N GLU A 160 -22.13 2.93 -1.37
CA GLU A 160 -22.76 2.11 -0.32
C GLU A 160 -23.36 2.99 0.79
N ILE A 161 -22.67 4.05 1.22
CA ILE A 161 -23.16 5.02 2.22
C ILE A 161 -24.37 5.82 1.71
N GLN A 162 -24.40 6.18 0.42
CA GLN A 162 -25.52 6.91 -0.18
C GLN A 162 -26.79 6.06 -0.30
N ASN A 163 -26.63 4.75 -0.51
CA ASN A 163 -27.74 3.83 -0.78
C ASN A 163 -28.26 3.11 0.47
N GLY A 164 -27.60 3.27 1.62
CA GLY A 164 -27.96 2.64 2.89
C GLY A 164 -28.14 3.68 4.00
#